data_AF-A0ABD0JQF8-F1
#
_entry.id   AF-A0ABD0JQF8-F1
#
_cell.length_a   1.000
_cell.length_b   1.000
_cell.length_c   1.000
_cell.angle_alpha   90.00
_cell.angle_beta   90.00
_cell.angle_gamma   90.00
#
_symmetry.space_group_name_H-M   'P 1'
#
loop_
_entity.id
_entity.type
_entity.pdbx_description
1 polymer ?
#
loop_
_entity_poly.entity_id
_entity_poly.type
_entity_poly.pdbx_seq_one_letter_code
_entity_poly.pdbx_strand_id
1 'polypeptide(L)'
;MPQTVVEAATVKEFFFNIAGFPRGIGCVDGIHVAIQGPVVNEHEYVNRKGDYSINVQLLCNADLVIMDCVVRWPGSVHDAWIMRNSNLFRRMETTAPGARTGVVVACVHIHQRQRCVIPWICH
;
A
#
# COMPACT_ATOMS: atom_id res chain seq x y z
N MET A 1 -7.84 5.03 6.66
CA MET A 1 -7.10 6.28 6.95
C MET A 1 -7.63 6.83 8.26
N PRO A 2 -6.78 7.26 9.20
CA PRO A 2 -7.26 7.76 10.50
C PRO A 2 -8.22 8.92 10.29
N GLN A 3 -9.40 8.83 10.90
CA GLN A 3 -10.48 9.80 10.72
C GLN A 3 -10.38 10.93 11.74
N THR A 4 -9.75 10.67 12.89
CA THR A 4 -9.60 11.63 14.00
C THR A 4 -8.14 11.97 14.27
N VAL A 5 -7.90 13.12 14.92
CA VAL A 5 -6.56 13.55 15.34
C VAL A 5 -5.95 12.63 16.40
N VAL A 6 -6.80 12.06 17.28
CA VAL A 6 -6.38 11.12 18.32
C VAL A 6 -5.90 9.82 17.67
N GLU A 7 -6.70 9.25 16.77
CA GLU A 7 -6.34 8.05 16.03
C GLU A 7 -5.05 8.27 15.21
N ALA A 8 -4.91 9.44 14.58
CA ALA A 8 -3.68 9.77 13.86
C ALA A 8 -2.45 9.86 14.77
N ALA A 9 -2.58 10.40 15.99
CA ALA A 9 -1.48 10.45 16.96
C ALA A 9 -1.09 9.03 17.42
N THR A 10 -2.08 8.20 17.75
CA THR A 10 -1.89 6.80 18.13
C THR A 10 -1.17 6.03 17.03
N VAL A 11 -1.65 6.09 15.78
CA VAL A 11 -1.03 5.38 14.65
C VAL A 11 0.41 5.85 14.42
N LYS A 12 0.69 7.15 14.51
CA LYS A 12 2.06 7.69 14.38
C LYS A 12 3.00 7.15 15.45
N GLU A 13 2.53 7.07 16.69
CA GLU A 13 3.30 6.51 17.79
C GLU A 13 3.60 5.01 17.57
N PHE A 14 2.61 4.24 17.11
CA PHE A 14 2.83 2.83 16.77
C PHE A 14 3.87 2.65 15.64
N PHE A 15 3.76 3.40 14.54
CA PHE A 15 4.74 3.34 13.45
C PHE A 15 6.14 3.81 13.87
N PHE A 16 6.22 4.77 14.79
CA PHE A 16 7.48 5.20 15.39
C PHE A 16 8.09 4.09 16.25
N ASN A 17 7.31 3.44 17.11
CA ASN A 17 7.80 2.41 18.02
C ASN A 17 8.22 1.12 17.29
N ILE A 18 7.49 0.73 16.24
CA ILE A 18 7.76 -0.52 15.51
C ILE A 18 8.85 -0.36 14.45
N ALA A 19 8.87 0.78 13.75
CA ALA A 19 9.67 0.95 12.55
C ALA A 19 10.44 2.28 12.48
N GLY A 20 10.39 3.11 13.53
CA GLY A 20 11.12 4.38 13.60
C GLY A 20 10.56 5.48 12.70
N PHE A 21 9.32 5.36 12.22
CA PHE A 21 8.69 6.34 11.32
C PHE A 21 7.79 7.33 12.09
N PRO A 22 8.28 8.52 12.49
CA PRO A 22 7.54 9.45 13.37
C PRO A 22 6.28 10.07 12.74
N ARG A 23 6.12 9.94 11.42
CA ARG A 23 4.96 10.43 10.68
C ARG A 23 4.21 9.32 9.94
N GLY A 24 4.54 8.05 10.19
CA GLY A 24 3.87 6.93 9.54
C GLY A 24 2.40 6.85 9.94
N ILE A 25 1.49 6.83 8.97
CA ILE A 25 0.04 6.68 9.23
C ILE A 25 -0.58 5.46 8.56
N GLY A 26 0.23 4.66 7.89
CA GLY A 26 -0.18 3.48 7.17
C GLY A 26 0.93 2.95 6.30
N CYS A 27 0.77 1.69 5.91
CA CYS A 27 1.67 0.94 5.06
C CYS A 27 0.89 0.51 3.81
N VAL A 28 1.42 0.79 2.63
CA VAL A 28 0.80 0.39 1.36
C VAL A 28 1.70 -0.57 0.58
N ASP A 29 1.13 -1.65 0.06
CA ASP A 29 1.85 -2.65 -0.73
C ASP A 29 0.96 -3.21 -1.86
N GLY A 30 1.58 -3.68 -2.93
CA GLY A 30 0.96 -4.38 -4.05
C GLY A 30 1.20 -5.88 -3.93
N ILE A 31 0.13 -6.68 -3.98
CA ILE A 31 0.19 -8.14 -3.91
C ILE A 31 -0.52 -8.76 -5.11
N HIS A 32 0.13 -9.78 -5.69
CA HIS A 32 -0.49 -10.59 -6.74
C HIS A 32 -1.26 -11.75 -6.11
N VAL A 33 -2.57 -11.78 -6.33
CA VAL A 33 -3.44 -12.90 -5.98
C VAL A 33 -3.55 -13.81 -7.19
N ALA A 34 -3.08 -15.05 -7.07
CA ALA A 34 -3.14 -16.03 -8.15
C ALA A 34 -4.60 -16.34 -8.53
N ILE A 35 -4.85 -16.45 -9.83
CA ILE A 35 -6.16 -16.82 -10.37
C ILE A 35 -6.00 -17.93 -11.41
N GLN A 36 -7.11 -18.61 -11.72
CA GLN A 36 -7.16 -19.37 -12.96
C GLN A 36 -7.13 -18.40 -14.15
N GLY A 37 -6.37 -18.75 -15.20
CA GLY A 37 -6.26 -17.93 -16.40
C GLY A 37 -7.66 -17.66 -17.00
N PRO A 38 -8.02 -16.38 -17.23
CA PRO A 38 -9.30 -16.07 -17.84
C PRO A 38 -9.27 -16.42 -19.33
N VAL A 39 -10.42 -16.83 -19.88
CA VAL A 39 -10.56 -17.21 -21.29
C VAL A 39 -10.46 -16.00 -22.22
N VAL A 40 -10.82 -14.81 -21.72
CA VAL A 40 -10.78 -13.55 -22.47
C VAL A 40 -9.63 -12.70 -21.94
N ASN A 41 -8.82 -12.16 -22.86
CA ASN A 41 -7.68 -11.29 -22.58
C ASN A 41 -6.69 -11.88 -21.55
N GLU A 42 -6.39 -13.18 -21.65
CA GLU A 42 -5.51 -13.91 -20.72
C GLU A 42 -4.19 -13.19 -20.42
N HIS A 43 -3.58 -12.59 -21.45
CA HIS A 43 -2.29 -11.94 -21.41
C HIS A 43 -2.28 -10.72 -20.48
N GLU A 44 -3.42 -10.06 -20.25
CA GLU A 44 -3.52 -8.95 -19.31
C GLU A 44 -3.32 -9.41 -17.86
N TYR A 45 -3.66 -10.66 -17.55
CA TYR A 45 -3.60 -11.19 -16.19
C TYR A 45 -2.26 -11.85 -15.87
N VAL A 46 -1.36 -11.95 -16.84
CA VAL A 46 -0.02 -12.50 -16.64
C VAL A 46 0.86 -11.48 -15.92
N ASN A 47 1.37 -11.85 -14.75
CA ASN A 47 2.33 -11.03 -14.02
C ASN A 47 3.74 -11.15 -14.62
N ARG A 48 4.69 -10.38 -14.07
CA ARG A 48 6.11 -10.43 -14.50
C ARG A 48 6.79 -11.79 -14.31
N LYS A 49 6.22 -12.69 -13.50
CA LYS A 49 6.70 -14.06 -13.28
C LYS A 49 6.09 -15.07 -14.25
N GLY A 50 5.15 -14.66 -15.09
CA GLY A 50 4.45 -15.54 -16.02
C GLY A 50 3.19 -16.20 -15.45
N ASP A 51 2.79 -15.88 -14.21
CA ASP A 51 1.61 -16.46 -13.57
C ASP A 51 0.38 -15.57 -13.75
N TYR A 52 -0.79 -16.20 -13.90
CA TYR A 52 -2.07 -15.49 -13.91
C TYR A 52 -2.41 -14.95 -12.52
N SER A 53 -2.65 -13.65 -12.41
CA SER A 53 -2.97 -13.01 -11.15
C SER A 53 -3.80 -11.73 -11.32
N ILE A 54 -4.42 -11.32 -10.22
CA ILE A 54 -4.97 -9.98 -10.03
C ILE A 54 -4.01 -9.22 -9.12
N ASN A 55 -3.63 -8.01 -9.52
CA ASN A 55 -2.83 -7.12 -8.69
C ASN A 55 -3.76 -6.36 -7.72
N VAL A 56 -3.47 -6.51 -6.43
CA VAL A 56 -4.24 -5.97 -5.32
C VAL A 56 -3.37 -4.99 -4.55
N GLN A 57 -3.82 -3.75 -4.42
CA GLN A 57 -3.17 -2.79 -3.51
C GLN A 57 -3.85 -2.85 -2.14
N LEU A 58 -3.06 -3.03 -1.09
CA LEU A 58 -3.52 -3.02 0.31
C LEU A 58 -2.92 -1.84 1.06
N LEU A 59 -3.74 -1.15 1.84
CA LEU A 59 -3.30 -0.23 2.89
C LEU A 59 -3.60 -0.87 4.24
N CYS A 60 -2.61 -0.97 5.12
CA CYS A 60 -2.79 -1.42 6.49
C CYS A 60 -2.24 -0.43 7.52
N ASN A 61 -2.72 -0.52 8.75
CA ASN A 61 -2.12 0.17 9.89
C ASN A 61 -0.97 -0.66 10.49
N ALA A 62 -0.35 -0.14 11.54
CA ALA A 62 0.74 -0.81 12.24
C ALA A 62 0.32 -2.15 12.90
N ASP A 63 -0.97 -2.31 13.21
CA ASP A 63 -1.57 -3.54 13.77
C ASP A 63 -1.98 -4.55 12.67
N LEU A 64 -1.54 -4.33 11.43
CA LEU A 64 -1.88 -5.15 10.25
C LEU A 64 -3.39 -5.18 9.92
N VAL A 65 -4.16 -4.25 10.46
CA VAL A 65 -5.57 -4.07 10.11
C VAL A 65 -5.65 -3.40 8.73
N ILE A 66 -6.39 -4.02 7.81
CA ILE A 66 -6.63 -3.49 6.47
C ILE A 66 -7.53 -2.25 6.56
N MET A 67 -7.04 -1.13 6.04
CA MET A 67 -7.71 0.17 6.06
C MET A 67 -8.28 0.56 4.69
N ASP A 68 -7.72 0.03 3.60
CA ASP A 68 -8.15 0.25 2.22
C ASP A 68 -7.65 -0.92 1.37
N CYS A 69 -8.43 -1.31 0.37
CA CYS A 69 -8.09 -2.41 -0.52
C CYS A 69 -8.59 -2.10 -1.94
N VAL A 70 -7.73 -2.27 -2.93
CA VAL A 70 -8.07 -2.10 -4.35
C VAL A 70 -7.86 -3.44 -5.07
N VAL A 71 -8.94 -4.17 -5.30
CA VAL A 71 -8.95 -5.46 -6.02
C VAL A 71 -9.60 -5.27 -7.39
N ARG A 72 -8.85 -4.78 -8.38
CA ARG A 72 -9.44 -4.56 -9.72
C ARG A 72 -8.50 -4.75 -10.90
N TRP A 73 -7.20 -4.81 -10.67
CA TRP A 73 -6.24 -4.64 -11.76
C TRP A 73 -5.68 -5.99 -12.22
N PRO A 74 -5.57 -6.23 -13.53
CA PRO A 74 -4.91 -7.42 -14.05
C PRO A 74 -3.43 -7.50 -13.60
N GLY A 75 -2.88 -8.71 -13.53
CA GLY A 75 -1.51 -8.98 -13.09
C GLY A 75 -0.41 -8.29 -13.91
N SER A 76 -0.69 -7.85 -15.12
CA SER A 76 0.25 -7.07 -15.94
C SER A 76 0.38 -5.61 -15.47
N VAL A 77 -0.57 -5.09 -14.69
CA VAL A 77 -0.61 -3.68 -14.30
C VAL A 77 0.39 -3.39 -13.18
N HIS A 78 1.15 -2.30 -13.35
CA HIS A 78 2.18 -1.88 -12.40
C HIS A 78 1.58 -1.22 -11.15
N ASP A 79 2.15 -1.48 -9.97
CA ASP A 79 1.69 -0.92 -8.68
C ASP A 79 1.59 0.61 -8.70
N ALA A 80 2.56 1.29 -9.31
CA ALA A 80 2.54 2.76 -9.44
C ALA A 80 1.28 3.28 -10.17
N TRP A 81 0.79 2.54 -11.16
CA TRP A 81 -0.45 2.88 -11.87
C TRP A 81 -1.67 2.66 -10.97
N ILE A 82 -1.70 1.55 -10.25
CA ILE A 82 -2.76 1.21 -9.29
C ILE A 82 -2.85 2.27 -8.20
N MET A 83 -1.69 2.64 -7.62
CA MET A 83 -1.55 3.70 -6.62
C MET A 83 -2.16 5.01 -7.11
N ARG A 84 -1.75 5.50 -8.29
CA ARG A 84 -2.26 6.75 -8.87
C ARG A 84 -3.77 6.73 -9.11
N ASN A 85 -4.33 5.56 -9.41
CA ASN A 85 -5.76 5.36 -9.65
C ASN A 85 -6.53 4.92 -8.39
N SER A 86 -5.91 4.96 -7.22
CA SER A 86 -6.54 4.58 -5.95
C SER A 86 -7.22 5.76 -5.26
N ASN A 87 -8.25 5.47 -4.47
CA ASN A 87 -8.87 6.47 -3.60
C ASN A 87 -7.88 6.96 -2.52
N LEU A 88 -6.90 6.14 -2.16
CA LEU A 88 -5.82 6.53 -1.27
C LEU A 88 -5.03 7.72 -1.82
N PHE A 89 -4.58 7.64 -3.09
CA PHE A 89 -3.82 8.73 -3.72
C PHE A 89 -4.64 10.02 -3.82
N ARG A 90 -5.90 9.93 -4.26
CA ARG A 90 -6.81 11.09 -4.29
C ARG A 90 -6.97 11.74 -2.92
N ARG A 91 -7.14 10.94 -1.86
CA ARG A 91 -7.26 11.45 -0.47
C ARG A 91 -5.98 12.16 -0.01
N MET A 92 -4.82 11.70 -0.43
CA MET A 92 -3.54 12.36 -0.13
C MET A 92 -3.40 13.69 -0.89
N GLU A 93 -3.81 13.77 -2.15
CA GLU A 93 -3.78 15.03 -2.93
C GLU A 93 -4.78 16.08 -2.43
N THR A 94 -5.98 15.67 -2.03
CA THR A 94 -7.04 16.60 -1.60
C THR A 94 -6.85 17.16 -0.19
N THR A 95 -5.96 16.56 0.61
CA THR A 95 -5.76 17.01 1.99
C THR A 95 -4.82 18.21 1.97
N ALA A 96 -5.32 19.39 2.39
CA ALA A 96 -4.52 20.60 2.50
C ALA A 96 -3.22 20.37 3.29
N PRO A 97 -2.09 21.00 2.89
CA PRO A 97 -0.83 20.91 3.62
C PRO A 97 -1.03 21.40 5.06
N GLY A 98 -1.13 20.47 6.00
CA GLY A 98 -1.36 20.74 7.42
C GLY A 98 -2.54 20.00 8.06
N ALA A 99 -3.55 19.57 7.30
CA ALA A 99 -4.78 19.00 7.88
C ALA A 99 -4.65 17.53 8.33
N ARG A 100 -3.73 16.75 7.73
CA ARG A 100 -3.37 15.38 8.18
C ARG A 100 -1.90 15.09 7.83
N THR A 101 -0.99 15.52 8.70
CA THR A 101 0.48 15.40 8.52
C THR A 101 0.98 13.98 8.75
N GLY A 102 0.58 13.04 7.90
CA GLY A 102 1.07 11.67 7.93
C GLY A 102 1.57 11.23 6.56
N VAL A 103 2.63 10.43 6.57
CA VAL A 103 3.18 9.78 5.38
C VAL A 103 2.68 8.34 5.36
N VAL A 104 2.14 7.91 4.22
CA VAL A 104 1.93 6.48 3.95
C VAL A 104 3.25 5.92 3.47
N VAL A 105 3.74 4.91 4.16
CA VAL A 105 5.00 4.25 3.81
C VAL A 105 4.68 3.18 2.77
N ALA A 106 5.28 3.28 1.58
CA ALA A 106 5.28 2.18 0.63
C ALA A 106 6.14 1.05 1.22
N CYS A 107 5.54 -0.10 1.41
CA CYS A 107 6.22 -1.29 1.88
C CYS A 107 6.26 -2.28 0.74
N VAL A 108 7.42 -2.89 0.51
CA VAL A 108 7.54 -3.95 -0.50
C VAL A 108 7.60 -5.32 0.18
N HIS A 109 7.87 -5.40 1.49
CA HIS A 109 8.00 -6.66 2.24
C HIS A 109 7.82 -6.43 3.76
N ILE A 110 6.59 -6.48 4.29
CA ILE A 110 6.35 -6.57 5.75
C ILE A 110 6.28 -8.03 6.25
N HIS A 111 6.43 -9.01 5.35
CA HIS A 111 6.28 -10.43 5.69
C HIS A 111 7.50 -11.07 6.38
N GLN A 112 8.55 -10.32 6.73
CA GLN A 112 9.71 -10.86 7.43
C GLN A 112 9.88 -10.10 8.74
N ARG A 113 9.61 -10.81 9.84
CA ARG A 113 9.54 -10.30 11.22
C ARG A 113 10.84 -9.72 11.78
N GLN A 114 11.80 -9.30 10.96
CA GLN A 114 13.02 -8.61 11.40
C GLN A 114 13.47 -7.56 10.38
N ARG A 115 13.46 -6.30 10.83
CA ARG A 115 14.10 -5.11 10.24
C ARG A 115 13.50 -4.58 8.92
N CYS A 116 12.66 -3.56 9.05
CA CYS A 116 12.48 -2.57 7.98
C CYS A 116 13.80 -1.82 7.78
N VAL A 117 14.54 -2.14 6.73
CA VAL A 117 15.58 -1.25 6.17
C VAL A 117 15.18 -0.99 4.73
N ILE A 118 14.78 0.24 4.42
CA ILE A 118 14.56 0.70 3.05
C ILE A 118 15.86 1.35 2.59
N PRO A 119 16.49 0.90 1.50
CA PRO A 119 17.48 1.70 0.81
C PRO A 119 17.04 2.02 -0.63
N TRP A 120 15.85 2.61 -0.84
CA TRP A 120 15.45 3.06 -2.20
C TRP A 120 14.56 4.32 -2.19
N ILE A 121 14.97 5.34 -1.43
CA ILE A 121 14.62 6.75 -1.70
C ILE A 121 15.95 7.52 -1.72
N CYS A 122 16.67 7.41 -2.83
CA CYS A 122 17.69 8.34 -3.37
C CYS A 122 18.45 7.60 -4.47
N HIS A 123 17.90 7.59 -5.68
CA HIS A 123 18.62 7.75 -6.96
C HIS A 123 17.61 7.97 -8.08
#